data_AF-A0A1H2SAZ7-F1
#
_entry.id   AF-A0A1H2SAZ7-F1
#
_cell.length_a   1.000
_cell.length_b   1.000
_cell.length_c   1.000
_cell.angle_alpha   90.00
_cell.angle_beta   90.00
_cell.angle_gamma   90.00
#
_symmetry.space_group_name_H-M   'P 1'
#
loop_
_entity.id
_entity.type
_entity.pdbx_description
1 polymer ?
#
loop_
_entity_poly.entity_id
_entity_poly.type
_entity_poly.pdbx_seq_one_letter_code
_entity_poly.pdbx_strand_id
1 'polypeptide(L)'
;MDFSQSEYENLMVSLQAREEKILYVMKQMFDGLCEDTKQARVEKTLNEIYDGWSTLQETRQLKKRLQRMAGKNNQEIKAEPQNVRKLGQSSR
;
A
#
# COMPACT_ATOMS: atom_id res chain seq x y z
N MET A 1 6.79 5.16 14.21
CA MET A 1 8.00 4.78 13.46
C MET A 1 8.09 5.78 12.33
N ASP A 2 9.10 6.64 12.36
CA ASP A 2 9.35 7.58 11.29
C ASP A 2 10.35 6.93 10.34
N PHE A 3 9.89 6.57 9.15
CA PHE A 3 10.76 6.13 8.07
C PHE A 3 11.49 7.33 7.48
N SER A 4 12.76 7.17 7.12
CA SER A 4 13.40 8.09 6.19
C SER A 4 12.72 8.03 4.81
N GLN A 5 12.84 9.11 4.04
CA GLN A 5 12.30 9.16 2.67
C GLN A 5 12.84 8.02 1.79
N SER A 6 14.12 7.68 1.94
CA SER A 6 14.76 6.58 1.20
C SER A 6 14.20 5.21 1.61
N GLU A 7 13.97 4.98 2.91
CA GLU A 7 13.34 3.74 3.39
C GLU A 7 11.90 3.60 2.90
N TYR A 8 11.14 4.70 2.88
CA TYR A 8 9.79 4.73 2.33
C TYR A 8 9.78 4.39 0.83
N GLU A 9 10.65 5.01 0.03
CA GLU A 9 10.76 4.75 -1.41
C GLU A 9 11.15 3.29 -1.68
N ASN A 10 12.15 2.77 -0.95
CA ASN A 10 12.55 1.38 -1.05
C ASN A 10 11.41 0.42 -0.71
N LEU A 11 10.62 0.73 0.33
CA LEU A 11 9.47 -0.07 0.72
C LEU A 11 8.37 -0.05 -0.35
N MET A 12 8.10 1.12 -0.94
CA MET A 12 7.11 1.26 -2.02
C MET A 12 7.52 0.51 -3.29
N VAL A 13 8.79 0.57 -3.68
CA VAL A 13 9.35 -0.22 -4.79
C VAL A 13 9.25 -1.72 -4.49
N SER A 14 9.59 -2.14 -3.28
CA SER A 14 9.51 -3.54 -2.86
C SER A 14 8.08 -4.08 -2.92
N LEU A 15 7.10 -3.28 -2.49
CA LEU A 15 5.68 -3.66 -2.57
C LEU A 15 5.18 -3.73 -4.01
N GLN A 16 5.63 -2.82 -4.88
CA GLN A 16 5.33 -2.86 -6.30
C GLN A 16 5.88 -4.13 -6.95
N ALA A 17 7.16 -4.44 -6.72
CA ALA A 17 7.79 -5.66 -7.23
C ALA A 17 7.11 -6.94 -6.71
N ARG A 18 6.69 -6.95 -5.43
CA ARG A 18 5.92 -8.06 -4.85
C ARG A 18 4.57 -8.24 -5.55
N GLU A 19 3.83 -7.16 -5.80
CA GLU A 19 2.55 -7.21 -6.52
C GLU A 19 2.73 -7.77 -7.94
N GLU A 20 3.73 -7.29 -8.69
CA GLU A 20 4.05 -7.79 -10.03
C GLU A 20 4.39 -9.28 -10.04
N LYS A 21 5.19 -9.73 -9.07
CA LYS A 21 5.53 -11.15 -8.93
C LYS A 21 4.31 -12.01 -8.65
N ILE A 22 3.42 -11.58 -7.76
CA ILE A 22 2.18 -12.32 -7.45
C ILE A 22 1.32 -12.43 -8.70
N LEU A 23 1.10 -11.32 -9.40
CA LEU A 23 0.31 -11.30 -10.64
C LEU A 23 0.91 -12.19 -11.73
N TYR A 24 2.23 -12.16 -11.89
CA TYR A 24 2.92 -13.04 -12.84
C TYR A 24 2.70 -14.51 -12.54
N VAL A 25 2.90 -14.94 -11.28
CA VAL A 25 2.71 -16.34 -10.89
C VAL A 25 1.24 -16.75 -11.01
N MET A 26 0.29 -15.91 -10.58
CA MET A 26 -1.14 -16.17 -10.74
C MET A 26 -1.54 -16.33 -12.20
N LYS A 27 -0.98 -15.51 -13.10
CA LYS A 27 -1.22 -15.65 -14.54
C LYS A 27 -0.72 -16.99 -15.05
N GLN A 28 0.51 -17.40 -14.71
CA GLN A 28 1.04 -18.71 -15.12
C GLN A 28 0.21 -19.88 -14.58
N MET A 29 -0.29 -19.79 -13.35
CA MET A 29 -1.19 -20.79 -12.78
C MET A 29 -2.52 -20.84 -13.54
N PHE A 30 -3.08 -19.68 -13.90
CA PHE A 30 -4.31 -19.60 -14.67
C PHE A 30 -4.15 -20.15 -16.09
N ASP A 31 -3.06 -19.81 -16.78
CA ASP A 31 -2.74 -20.31 -18.11
C ASP A 31 -2.63 -21.85 -18.09
N GLY A 32 -1.93 -22.41 -17.09
CA GLY A 32 -1.84 -23.87 -16.91
C GLY A 32 -3.15 -24.53 -16.50
N LEU A 33 -4.02 -23.83 -15.77
CA LEU A 33 -5.34 -24.30 -15.38
C LEU A 33 -6.26 -24.48 -16.59
N CYS A 34 -6.20 -23.56 -17.56
CA CYS A 34 -7.01 -23.64 -18.78
C CYS A 34 -6.70 -24.87 -19.64
N GLU A 35 -5.52 -25.46 -19.48
CA GLU A 35 -5.07 -26.65 -20.21
C GLU A 35 -5.30 -27.95 -19.40
N ASP A 36 -5.62 -27.86 -18.11
CA ASP A 36 -5.81 -29.04 -17.27
C ASP A 36 -7.22 -29.62 -17.39
N THR A 37 -7.29 -30.93 -17.63
CA THR A 37 -8.53 -31.69 -17.79
C THR A 37 -8.89 -32.51 -16.55
N LYS A 38 -8.01 -32.55 -15.55
CA LYS A 38 -8.21 -33.31 -14.31
C LYS A 38 -8.83 -32.41 -13.25
N GLN A 39 -10.12 -32.63 -12.95
CA GLN A 39 -10.89 -31.84 -11.99
C GLN A 39 -10.16 -31.60 -10.65
N ALA A 40 -9.60 -32.64 -10.03
CA ALA A 40 -8.89 -32.49 -8.75
C ALA A 40 -7.66 -31.56 -8.83
N ARG A 41 -6.99 -31.49 -9.99
CA ARG A 41 -5.87 -30.57 -10.21
C ARG A 41 -6.37 -29.16 -10.46
N VAL A 42 -7.42 -29.00 -11.26
CA VAL A 42 -8.09 -27.71 -11.49
C VAL A 42 -8.54 -27.10 -10.16
N GLU A 43 -9.23 -27.85 -9.31
CA GLU A 43 -9.67 -27.38 -7.98
C GLU A 43 -8.50 -26.96 -7.10
N LYS A 44 -7.43 -27.76 -7.07
CA LYS A 44 -6.20 -27.41 -6.34
C LYS A 44 -5.61 -26.10 -6.85
N THR A 45 -5.42 -25.96 -8.17
CA THR A 45 -4.84 -24.75 -8.78
C THR A 45 -5.74 -23.52 -8.58
N LEU A 46 -7.07 -23.68 -8.57
CA LEU A 46 -7.99 -22.57 -8.22
C LEU A 46 -7.78 -22.08 -6.79
N ASN A 47 -7.58 -22.99 -5.83
CA ASN A 47 -7.31 -22.61 -4.44
C ASN A 47 -5.97 -21.86 -4.33
N GLU A 48 -4.93 -22.32 -5.03
CA GLU A 48 -3.62 -21.64 -5.06
C GLU A 48 -3.72 -20.23 -5.70
N ILE A 49 -4.54 -20.06 -6.75
CA ILE A 49 -4.85 -18.75 -7.34
C ILE A 49 -5.59 -17.86 -6.33
N TYR A 50 -6.54 -18.41 -5.58
CA TYR A 50 -7.26 -17.69 -4.54
C TYR A 50 -6.34 -17.21 -3.41
N ASP A 51 -5.42 -18.06 -2.95
CA ASP A 51 -4.42 -17.69 -1.94
C ASP A 51 -3.48 -16.59 -2.44
N GLY A 52 -3.06 -16.68 -3.71
CA GLY A 52 -2.32 -15.62 -4.40
C GLY A 52 -3.09 -14.31 -4.44
N TRP A 53 -4.39 -14.35 -4.76
CA TRP A 53 -5.25 -13.17 -4.76
C TRP A 53 -5.39 -12.55 -3.37
N SER A 54 -5.55 -13.35 -2.31
CA SER A 54 -5.59 -12.85 -0.93
C SER A 54 -4.29 -12.11 -0.57
N THR A 55 -3.14 -12.72 -0.88
CA THR A 55 -1.81 -12.11 -0.67
C THR A 55 -1.63 -10.79 -1.45
N LEU A 56 -2.18 -10.72 -2.66
CA LEU A 56 -2.20 -9.49 -3.47
C LEU A 56 -3.00 -8.38 -2.79
N GLN A 57 -4.16 -8.70 -2.22
CA GLN A 57 -4.98 -7.72 -1.49
C GLN A 57 -4.25 -7.20 -0.25
N GLU A 58 -3.61 -8.07 0.52
CA GLU A 58 -2.79 -7.67 1.67
C GLU A 58 -1.66 -6.71 1.26
N THR A 59 -0.96 -7.02 0.16
CA THR A 59 0.11 -6.17 -0.39
C THR A 59 -0.43 -4.79 -0.78
N ARG A 60 -1.58 -4.73 -1.47
CA ARG A 60 -2.25 -3.47 -1.84
C ARG A 60 -2.74 -2.68 -0.63
N GLN A 61 -3.28 -3.36 0.38
CA GLN A 61 -3.71 -2.71 1.62
C GLN A 61 -2.52 -2.12 2.37
N LEU A 62 -1.38 -2.82 2.43
CA LEU A 62 -0.16 -2.32 3.03
C LEU A 62 0.36 -1.08 2.29
N LYS A 63 0.41 -1.12 0.95
CA LYS A 63 0.77 0.03 0.11
C LYS A 63 -0.13 1.25 0.40
N LYS A 64 -1.45 1.06 0.48
CA LYS A 64 -2.41 2.12 0.86
C LYS A 64 -2.21 2.64 2.29
N ARG A 65 -1.80 1.80 3.25
CA ARG A 65 -1.50 2.23 4.63
C ARG A 65 -0.25 3.11 4.65
N LEU A 66 0.80 2.72 3.94
CA LEU A 66 2.04 3.50 3.84
C LEU A 66 1.83 4.86 3.17
N GLN A 67 1.09 4.91 2.06
CA GLN A 67 0.77 6.17 1.40
C GLN A 67 0.00 7.14 2.31
N ARG A 68 -0.93 6.62 3.14
CA ARG A 68 -1.66 7.44 4.12
C ARG A 68 -0.76 7.96 5.24
N MET A 69 0.25 7.18 5.66
CA MET A 69 1.23 7.62 6.65
C MET A 69 2.10 8.75 6.09
N ALA A 70 2.59 8.64 4.86
CA ALA A 70 3.33 9.71 4.20
C ALA A 70 2.50 11.00 4.03
N GLY A 71 1.20 10.87 3.72
CA GLY A 71 0.29 12.02 3.61
C GLY A 71 -0.01 12.72 4.94
N LYS A 72 0.02 11.99 6.06
CA LYS A 72 -0.17 12.57 7.41
C LYS A 72 1.04 13.40 7.85
N ASN A 73 2.26 12.95 7.55
CA ASN A 73 3.50 13.65 7.89
C ASN A 73 3.65 15.01 7.16
N ASN A 74 2.93 15.22 6.05
CA ASN A 74 2.94 16.49 5.31
C ASN A 74 1.88 17.51 5.77
N GLN A 75 0.94 17.15 6.65
CA GLN A 75 -0.07 18.08 7.16
C GLN A 75 0.26 18.68 8.54
N GLU A 76 1.24 18.14 9.27
CA GLU A 76 1.60 18.62 10.62
C GLU A 76 2.66 19.74 10.65
N ILE A 77 3.21 20.18 9.50
CA ILE A 77 4.28 21.22 9.46
C ILE A 77 3.74 22.63 9.11
N LYS A 78 2.42 22.88 9.23
CA LYS A 78 1.86 24.24 9.10
C LYS A 78 0.91 24.62 10.22
N ALA A 79 1.42 24.62 11.44
CA ALA A 79 0.94 25.43 12.56
C ALA A 79 2.20 25.89 13.30
N GLU A 80 2.59 27.15 13.49
CA GLU A 80 1.96 28.48 13.44
C GLU A 80 3.12 29.51 13.24
N PRO A 81 2.85 30.82 13.19
CA PRO A 81 3.22 31.56 14.40
C PRO A 81 2.06 32.43 14.93
N GLN A 82 1.84 32.27 16.23
CA GLN A 82 1.16 33.23 17.08
C GLN A 82 1.67 34.65 16.81
N ASN A 83 0.76 35.53 16.38
CA ASN A 83 0.97 36.96 16.55
C ASN A 83 -0.35 37.64 16.93
N VAL A 84 -0.95 37.17 18.03
CA VAL A 84 -1.94 37.99 18.74
C VAL A 84 -1.14 38.89 19.69
N ARG A 85 -0.69 40.04 19.16
CA ARG A 85 -0.17 41.12 20.01
C ARG A 85 -1.25 41.48 21.03
N LYS A 86 -0.91 41.24 22.29
CA LYS A 86 -1.64 41.73 23.47
C LYS A 86 -1.61 43.26 23.54
N LEU A 87 -2.64 43.77 24.21
CA LEU A 87 -2.73 45.02 24.97
C LEU A 87 -2.98 46.34 24.22
N GLY A 88 -4.20 46.87 24.40
CA GLY A 88 -4.39 48.04 25.25
C GLY A 88 -4.72 49.38 24.56
N GLN A 89 -5.77 50.01 25.09
CA GLN A 89 -6.03 51.47 25.11
C GLN A 89 -6.53 52.08 23.78
N SER A 90 -7.84 52.29 23.65
CA SER A 90 -8.57 53.54 24.01
C SER A 90 -8.26 54.71 23.07
N SER A 91 -9.28 55.20 22.36
CA SER A 91 -9.69 56.61 22.43
C SER A 91 -10.95 56.87 21.60
N ARG A 92 -11.98 57.31 22.33
CA ARG A 92 -13.07 58.26 22.00
C ARG A 92 -14.07 57.90 20.91
#